data_AF-A0A497AN29-F1
#
_entry.id   AF-A0A497AN29-F1
#
_cell.length_a   1.000
_cell.length_b   1.000
_cell.length_c   1.000
_cell.angle_alpha   90.00
_cell.angle_beta   90.00
_cell.angle_gamma   90.00
#
_symmetry.space_group_name_H-M   'P 1'
#
loop_
_entity.id
_entity.type
_entity.pdbx_description
1 polymer ?
#
loop_
_entity_poly.entity_id
_entity_poly.type
_entity_poly.pdbx_seq_one_letter_code
_entity_poly.pdbx_strand_id
1 'polypeptide(L)'
;MITKKWFLYLVVTFVFLAFAILTQPTPVYAQDWRDLSADLDGDGLPNVVEENGWYNASGGPYVTDPFDADTDDDGLMDGQEKLFDTNPLNDHSPGIHVEYQEDFQTKEYFPWQRYGDNYIALPYPSSQDAVIVRRGTTFSVGGPADAEIEISKSISSLTTLTAERDHCAGLWNVHVPENGTVGIYTITMEDGAWSESLNLYVIFALPTNMSTAFVDAFIYDEDSDKDSKSITFGDGDPRNYTHDDYSWIPEDEHIAHGFGWGYNNQHYTDWVFEDHVIQAINGETNTWDAANALGQRVDEVTCFGYPRVLTSSWCVLNPSSCGPDYNNKNQCSNIADLLSAFSRSAGIPARPLFTDWTYSSFDHSTEVWTQRPSGGSWDWYIMRGYDGGEGTCAASPHYTGGYNSLRDTEGWYAGSSGQGVYAGGENWSSLGGDAFRMATWDLDRTAMTGKIVKKDWWETRFVDYWGWSEEPEVIGSPPNDWPDPPGGAMAMATFSNADLDIVNHMVYMPIILGSVSGSTIQFGRVVADYPVDLDDDGRFDQLTFQIQVNVAQAGDYWFRGRLAGGFSEA
;
A
#
# COMPACT_ATOMS: atom_id res chain seq x y z
N MET A 1 9.88 65.04 37.16
CA MET A 1 9.36 63.65 37.06
C MET A 1 10.29 62.76 36.22
N ILE A 2 11.63 62.87 36.38
CA ILE A 2 12.64 62.13 35.57
C ILE A 2 13.66 61.38 36.46
N THR A 3 13.70 61.66 37.76
CA THR A 3 14.69 61.07 38.69
C THR A 3 14.30 59.72 39.30
N LYS A 4 13.03 59.29 39.20
CA LYS A 4 12.57 58.01 39.79
C LYS A 4 12.80 56.77 38.92
N LYS A 5 12.83 56.90 37.58
CA LYS A 5 13.04 55.75 36.68
C LYS A 5 14.49 55.25 36.73
N TRP A 6 15.47 56.15 36.79
CA TRP A 6 16.89 55.79 36.87
C TRP A 6 17.27 55.06 38.15
N PHE A 7 16.64 55.42 39.28
CA PHE A 7 16.87 54.72 40.54
C PHE A 7 16.32 53.28 40.51
N LEU A 8 15.16 53.06 39.87
CA LEU A 8 14.58 51.72 39.74
C LEU A 8 15.45 50.80 38.88
N TYR A 9 15.97 51.30 37.75
CA TYR A 9 16.88 50.51 36.91
C TYR A 9 18.16 50.14 37.66
N LEU A 10 18.76 51.08 38.38
CA LEU A 10 20.01 50.84 39.12
C LEU A 10 19.81 49.80 40.24
N VAL A 11 18.68 49.84 40.95
CA VAL A 11 18.33 48.84 41.97
C VAL A 11 18.09 47.46 41.34
N VAL A 12 17.37 47.39 40.21
CA VAL A 12 17.12 46.12 39.51
C VAL A 12 18.43 45.52 39.00
N THR A 13 19.33 46.31 38.40
CA THR A 13 20.64 45.82 37.95
C THR A 13 21.50 45.34 39.13
N PHE A 14 21.45 46.02 40.27
CA PHE A 14 22.18 45.59 41.47
C PHE A 14 21.62 44.29 42.07
N VAL A 15 20.30 44.09 42.02
CA VAL A 15 19.65 42.84 42.44
C VAL A 15 20.04 41.68 41.52
N PHE A 16 20.07 41.89 40.20
CA PHE A 16 20.52 40.88 39.25
C PHE A 16 22.01 40.55 39.39
N LEU A 17 22.88 41.55 39.64
CA LEU A 17 24.30 41.31 39.90
C LEU A 17 24.54 40.60 41.24
N ALA A 18 23.76 40.92 42.27
CA ALA A 18 23.86 40.25 43.57
C ALA A 18 23.40 38.79 43.50
N PHE A 19 22.41 38.47 42.66
CA PHE A 19 21.96 37.10 42.43
C PHE A 19 23.03 36.24 41.73
N ALA A 20 23.80 36.83 40.81
CA ALA A 20 24.89 36.13 40.12
C ALA A 20 26.12 35.83 41.01
N ILE A 21 26.29 36.56 42.12
CA ILE A 21 27.45 36.41 43.02
C ILE A 21 27.13 35.49 44.22
N LEU A 22 25.84 35.23 44.51
CA LEU A 22 25.41 34.43 45.66
C LEU A 22 25.00 32.98 45.32
N THR A 23 24.97 32.59 44.04
CA THR A 23 24.85 31.18 43.67
C THR A 23 26.22 30.52 43.84
N GLN A 24 26.44 29.86 44.98
CA GLN A 24 27.55 28.92 45.09
C GLN A 24 27.37 27.85 44.02
N PRO A 25 28.43 27.47 43.26
CA PRO A 25 28.33 26.34 42.36
C PRO A 25 27.95 25.15 43.23
N THR A 26 26.74 24.63 43.04
CA THR A 26 26.44 23.27 43.46
C THR A 26 27.53 22.41 42.82
N PRO A 27 28.23 21.54 43.57
CA PRO A 27 29.04 20.54 42.94
C PRO A 27 28.09 19.77 42.01
N VAL A 28 28.23 19.99 40.71
CA VAL A 28 27.77 19.02 39.74
C VAL A 28 28.60 17.80 40.10
N TYR A 29 27.95 16.79 40.65
CA TYR A 29 28.51 15.45 40.61
C TYR A 29 28.68 15.18 39.12
N ALA A 30 29.91 15.37 38.62
CA ALA A 30 30.33 14.66 37.44
C ALA A 30 30.16 13.20 37.86
N GLN A 31 29.08 12.59 37.39
CA GLN A 31 28.93 11.15 37.42
C GLN A 31 30.23 10.63 36.82
N ASP A 32 30.99 9.89 37.61
CA ASP A 32 32.30 9.40 37.24
C ASP A 32 32.10 8.56 35.97
N TRP A 33 32.47 9.07 34.80
CA TRP A 33 32.34 8.37 33.50
C TRP A 33 33.25 7.13 33.42
N ARG A 34 33.78 6.68 34.55
CA ARG A 34 34.51 5.41 34.73
C ARG A 34 33.58 4.23 34.98
N ASP A 35 32.27 4.47 35.09
CA ASP A 35 31.24 3.44 35.34
C ASP A 35 30.31 3.21 34.13
N LEU A 36 30.68 3.75 32.96
CA LEU A 36 30.31 3.11 31.70
C LEU A 36 31.35 2.00 31.53
N SER A 37 31.04 0.78 31.97
CA SER A 37 31.84 -0.33 31.45
C SER A 37 31.71 -0.29 29.93
N ALA A 38 32.79 -0.66 29.24
CA ALA A 38 32.63 -0.98 27.83
C ALA A 38 31.54 -2.04 27.68
N ASP A 39 30.94 -2.06 26.50
CA ASP A 39 30.26 -3.20 25.88
C ASP A 39 31.27 -3.57 24.79
N LEU A 40 32.02 -4.64 25.01
CA LEU A 40 33.29 -4.88 24.32
C LEU A 40 33.12 -5.73 23.05
N ASP A 41 32.13 -6.61 23.03
CA ASP A 41 31.70 -7.40 21.88
C ASP A 41 30.58 -6.72 21.08
N GLY A 42 29.90 -5.73 21.65
CA GLY A 42 28.95 -4.86 20.95
C GLY A 42 27.53 -5.42 20.89
N ASP A 43 27.18 -6.30 21.81
CA ASP A 43 25.92 -7.05 21.89
C ASP A 43 24.77 -6.21 22.51
N GLY A 44 25.09 -5.05 23.08
CA GLY A 44 24.17 -4.15 23.76
C GLY A 44 24.13 -4.30 25.29
N LEU A 45 24.95 -5.16 25.88
CA LEU A 45 25.15 -5.33 27.31
C LEU A 45 26.49 -4.75 27.77
N PRO A 46 26.50 -3.90 28.81
CA PRO A 46 27.76 -3.49 29.41
C PRO A 46 28.44 -4.67 30.12
N ASN A 47 29.75 -4.86 29.96
CA ASN A 47 30.55 -5.89 30.63
C ASN A 47 30.27 -6.03 32.15
N VAL A 48 29.99 -4.94 32.87
CA VAL A 48 29.66 -5.03 34.31
C VAL A 48 28.31 -5.69 34.58
N VAL A 49 27.36 -5.59 33.65
CA VAL A 49 26.05 -6.24 33.74
C VAL A 49 26.20 -7.75 33.52
N GLU A 50 27.03 -8.12 32.56
CA GLU A 50 27.35 -9.51 32.25
C GLU A 50 28.11 -10.19 33.40
N GLU A 51 29.19 -9.57 33.90
CA GLU A 51 30.00 -10.11 35.00
C GLU A 51 29.24 -10.21 36.34
N ASN A 52 28.39 -9.23 36.66
CA ASN A 52 27.60 -9.24 37.90
C ASN A 52 26.33 -10.09 37.78
N GLY A 53 25.97 -10.42 36.55
CA GLY A 53 24.79 -11.12 36.13
C GLY A 53 23.50 -10.32 36.13
N TRP A 54 22.56 -10.77 35.30
CA TRP A 54 21.29 -10.10 35.03
C TRP A 54 20.11 -11.09 35.05
N TYR A 55 18.88 -10.55 35.04
CA TYR A 55 17.65 -11.33 35.11
C TYR A 55 16.67 -10.84 34.04
N ASN A 56 15.87 -11.75 33.51
CA ASN A 56 14.72 -11.49 32.64
C ASN A 56 13.57 -12.46 33.01
N ALA A 57 12.55 -12.63 32.17
CA ALA A 57 11.43 -13.52 32.50
C ALA A 57 11.76 -15.03 32.45
N SER A 58 12.83 -15.45 31.77
CA SER A 58 13.27 -16.86 31.75
C SER A 58 13.97 -17.25 33.07
N GLY A 59 14.53 -16.28 33.81
CA GLY A 59 15.12 -16.51 35.12
C GLY A 59 16.33 -15.64 35.46
N GLY A 60 17.37 -16.29 35.97
CA GLY A 60 18.65 -15.66 36.36
C GLY A 60 19.09 -15.95 37.81
N PRO A 61 20.27 -15.43 38.22
CA PRO A 61 21.11 -14.51 37.46
C PRO A 61 21.86 -15.23 36.33
N TYR A 62 21.87 -14.64 35.15
CA TYR A 62 22.67 -15.05 34.00
C TYR A 62 23.99 -14.28 34.01
N VAL A 63 25.10 -14.99 33.89
CA VAL A 63 26.44 -14.40 33.78
C VAL A 63 26.99 -14.82 32.42
N THR A 64 27.14 -13.85 31.53
CA THR A 64 27.58 -14.00 30.13
C THR A 64 29.05 -13.60 29.97
N ASP A 65 29.70 -13.95 28.86
CA ASP A 65 31.12 -13.63 28.62
C ASP A 65 31.26 -12.25 27.94
N PRO A 66 31.87 -11.23 28.57
CA PRO A 66 31.96 -9.87 28.01
C PRO A 66 32.88 -9.70 26.78
N PHE A 67 33.30 -10.81 26.17
CA PHE A 67 34.11 -10.88 24.97
C PHE A 67 33.42 -11.72 23.88
N ASP A 68 32.19 -12.17 24.13
CA ASP A 68 31.42 -13.09 23.30
C ASP A 68 29.99 -12.58 23.23
N ALA A 69 29.57 -12.10 22.06
CA ALA A 69 28.29 -11.42 21.92
C ALA A 69 27.07 -12.37 22.06
N ASP A 70 27.28 -13.68 21.96
CA ASP A 70 26.26 -14.74 21.97
C ASP A 70 26.83 -15.91 22.79
N THR A 71 26.61 -15.90 24.11
CA THR A 71 27.29 -16.81 25.05
C THR A 71 26.95 -18.28 24.83
N ASP A 72 25.80 -18.61 24.23
CA ASP A 72 25.36 -19.98 23.98
C ASP A 72 25.27 -20.39 22.49
N ASP A 73 25.72 -19.51 21.59
CA ASP A 73 25.87 -19.74 20.15
C ASP A 73 24.54 -20.09 19.43
N ASP A 74 23.39 -19.61 19.92
CA ASP A 74 22.06 -19.90 19.36
C ASP A 74 21.63 -18.96 18.22
N GLY A 75 22.42 -17.91 18.00
CA GLY A 75 22.21 -16.86 17.00
C GLY A 75 21.51 -15.61 17.52
N LEU A 76 21.17 -15.55 18.82
CA LEU A 76 20.74 -14.35 19.53
C LEU A 76 21.88 -13.82 20.38
N MET A 77 22.13 -12.52 20.30
CA MET A 77 23.12 -11.89 21.16
C MET A 77 22.65 -11.84 22.62
N ASP A 78 23.53 -11.86 23.61
CA ASP A 78 23.15 -11.84 25.04
C ASP A 78 22.26 -10.63 25.37
N GLY A 79 22.55 -9.47 24.78
CA GLY A 79 21.73 -8.26 24.87
C GLY A 79 20.37 -8.37 24.20
N GLN A 80 20.28 -9.10 23.09
CA GLN A 80 19.03 -9.47 22.46
C GLN A 80 18.22 -10.40 23.36
N GLU A 81 18.82 -11.45 23.89
CA GLU A 81 18.18 -12.41 24.79
C GLU A 81 17.65 -11.79 26.08
N LYS A 82 18.36 -10.79 26.60
CA LYS A 82 17.85 -9.97 27.70
C LYS A 82 16.57 -9.22 27.36
N LEU A 83 16.47 -8.71 26.13
CA LEU A 83 15.26 -8.05 25.63
C LEU A 83 14.15 -9.07 25.30
N PHE A 84 14.54 -10.28 24.90
CA PHE A 84 13.64 -11.31 24.35
C PHE A 84 13.11 -12.27 25.41
N ASP A 85 13.53 -12.09 26.66
CA ASP A 85 13.16 -12.96 27.78
C ASP A 85 13.57 -14.44 27.53
N THR A 86 14.69 -14.67 26.82
CA THR A 86 15.28 -16.00 26.54
C THR A 86 16.41 -16.32 27.52
N ASN A 87 17.12 -17.43 27.37
CA ASN A 87 18.07 -17.91 28.37
C ASN A 87 19.47 -18.03 27.74
N PRO A 88 20.38 -17.08 28.03
CA PRO A 88 21.67 -16.91 27.34
C PRO A 88 22.73 -17.96 27.68
N LEU A 89 22.32 -19.01 28.39
CA LEU A 89 23.19 -20.11 28.80
C LEU A 89 22.59 -21.46 28.36
N ASN A 90 21.62 -21.43 27.45
CA ASN A 90 20.90 -22.57 26.95
C ASN A 90 20.45 -22.32 25.50
N ASP A 91 21.30 -22.77 24.58
CA ASP A 91 21.15 -22.80 23.12
C ASP A 91 19.83 -23.37 22.58
N HIS A 92 19.07 -24.05 23.43
CA HIS A 92 17.72 -24.54 23.15
C HIS A 92 16.60 -23.53 23.51
N SER A 93 16.93 -22.30 23.90
CA SER A 93 15.98 -21.27 24.32
C SER A 93 16.23 -19.98 23.53
N PRO A 94 15.33 -19.62 22.60
CA PRO A 94 13.90 -19.94 22.63
C PRO A 94 13.49 -21.17 21.80
N GLY A 95 14.46 -21.89 21.25
CA GLY A 95 14.25 -22.97 20.29
C GLY A 95 14.47 -22.47 18.87
N ILE A 96 13.67 -22.95 17.91
CA ILE A 96 13.74 -22.43 16.53
C ILE A 96 13.17 -21.01 16.47
N HIS A 97 13.89 -20.10 15.82
CA HIS A 97 13.41 -18.73 15.65
C HIS A 97 13.79 -18.12 14.31
N VAL A 98 13.06 -17.09 13.89
CA VAL A 98 13.36 -16.29 12.69
C VAL A 98 13.31 -14.82 13.04
N GLU A 99 14.38 -14.10 12.71
CA GLU A 99 14.43 -12.64 12.82
C GLU A 99 13.77 -12.02 11.59
N TYR A 100 12.77 -11.17 11.81
CA TYR A 100 12.13 -10.38 10.77
C TYR A 100 13.13 -9.42 10.10
N GLN A 101 13.24 -9.46 8.78
CA GLN A 101 14.01 -8.51 8.01
C GLN A 101 13.09 -7.70 7.12
N GLU A 102 13.42 -6.41 6.98
CA GLU A 102 12.68 -5.46 6.15
C GLU A 102 12.58 -5.93 4.69
N ASP A 103 13.59 -6.63 4.20
CA ASP A 103 13.63 -7.15 2.83
C ASP A 103 12.52 -8.19 2.53
N PHE A 104 11.84 -8.74 3.55
CA PHE A 104 10.71 -9.65 3.39
C PHE A 104 9.42 -9.21 4.08
N GLN A 105 9.21 -7.90 4.32
CA GLN A 105 8.07 -7.38 5.09
C GLN A 105 6.73 -8.12 4.84
N THR A 106 6.27 -8.84 5.88
CA THR A 106 5.02 -9.60 5.96
C THR A 106 4.41 -9.55 7.37
N LYS A 107 4.75 -8.51 8.15
CA LYS A 107 4.43 -8.44 9.60
C LYS A 107 2.94 -8.51 9.97
N GLU A 108 2.05 -8.30 9.01
CA GLU A 108 0.59 -8.29 9.21
C GLU A 108 -0.02 -9.69 9.26
N TYR A 109 0.57 -10.70 8.61
CA TYR A 109 -0.06 -12.02 8.47
C TYR A 109 -0.13 -12.81 9.77
N PHE A 110 0.94 -12.78 10.55
CA PHE A 110 1.00 -13.40 11.86
C PHE A 110 1.61 -12.42 12.85
N PRO A 111 1.16 -12.43 14.10
CA PRO A 111 1.73 -11.57 15.12
C PRO A 111 3.18 -11.98 15.36
N TRP A 112 4.09 -11.20 14.82
CA TRP A 112 5.47 -11.26 15.25
C TRP A 112 5.56 -10.71 16.66
N GLN A 113 6.27 -11.40 17.54
CA GLN A 113 6.46 -10.89 18.88
C GLN A 113 7.49 -9.76 18.81
N ARG A 114 7.02 -8.55 19.11
CA ARG A 114 7.88 -7.37 19.18
C ARG A 114 8.72 -7.46 20.44
N TYR A 115 10.03 -7.42 20.28
CA TYR A 115 10.94 -7.23 21.38
C TYR A 115 11.98 -6.16 21.01
N GLY A 116 11.86 -4.97 21.61
CA GLY A 116 12.63 -3.80 21.19
C GLY A 116 12.22 -3.31 19.78
N ASP A 117 13.21 -3.17 18.90
CA ASP A 117 13.04 -2.78 17.49
C ASP A 117 12.97 -3.99 16.54
N ASN A 118 13.18 -5.21 17.06
CA ASN A 118 13.16 -6.46 16.29
C ASN A 118 11.87 -7.26 16.54
N TYR A 119 11.58 -8.16 15.61
CA TYR A 119 10.40 -9.00 15.59
C TYR A 119 10.84 -10.44 15.36
N ILE A 120 10.47 -11.34 16.28
CA ILE A 120 10.88 -12.75 16.22
C ILE A 120 9.64 -13.63 16.09
N ALA A 121 9.70 -14.60 15.18
CA ALA A 121 8.77 -15.71 15.14
C ALA A 121 9.30 -16.83 16.05
N LEU A 122 8.53 -17.15 17.10
CA LEU A 122 8.82 -18.22 18.04
C LEU A 122 7.71 -19.27 17.98
N PRO A 123 8.00 -20.56 18.23
CA PRO A 123 6.96 -21.55 18.50
C PRO A 123 6.21 -21.13 19.77
N TYR A 124 4.98 -20.62 19.60
CA TYR A 124 4.11 -20.23 20.70
C TYR A 124 3.12 -21.37 20.99
N PRO A 125 2.68 -21.59 22.25
CA PRO A 125 1.77 -22.70 22.60
C PRO A 125 0.36 -22.66 21.97
N SER A 126 0.11 -21.90 20.89
CA SER A 126 -1.12 -21.94 20.11
C SER A 126 -0.90 -21.60 18.63
N SER A 127 -0.77 -22.63 17.79
CA SER A 127 -1.11 -22.69 16.35
C SER A 127 -0.66 -21.57 15.39
N GLN A 128 0.23 -20.66 15.78
CA GLN A 128 0.69 -19.54 14.94
C GLN A 128 2.22 -19.60 14.72
N ASP A 129 2.76 -20.82 14.67
CA ASP A 129 4.19 -21.11 14.49
C ASP A 129 4.52 -21.06 12.99
N ALA A 130 4.27 -19.91 12.36
CA ALA A 130 4.38 -19.74 10.93
C ALA A 130 5.12 -18.47 10.57
N VAL A 131 6.05 -18.62 9.64
CA VAL A 131 6.77 -17.53 9.00
C VAL A 131 6.30 -17.42 7.57
N ILE A 132 5.94 -16.22 7.14
CA ILE A 132 5.62 -15.94 5.74
C ILE A 132 6.73 -15.10 5.15
N VAL A 133 7.30 -15.57 4.06
CA VAL A 133 8.33 -14.85 3.31
C VAL A 133 7.93 -14.70 1.86
N ARG A 134 8.44 -13.67 1.21
CA ARG A 134 8.31 -13.48 -0.23
C ARG A 134 9.44 -14.24 -0.92
N ARG A 135 9.16 -14.87 -2.06
CA ARG A 135 10.23 -15.46 -2.87
C ARG A 135 11.22 -14.40 -3.36
N GLY A 136 12.46 -14.79 -3.63
CA GLY A 136 13.53 -13.88 -4.03
C GLY A 136 14.27 -13.25 -2.85
N THR A 137 13.88 -13.57 -1.61
CA THR A 137 14.55 -13.10 -0.40
C THR A 137 15.46 -14.17 0.19
N THR A 138 16.36 -13.73 1.06
CA THR A 138 17.11 -14.59 1.98
C THR A 138 16.72 -14.15 3.38
N PHE A 139 16.47 -15.09 4.28
CA PHE A 139 16.17 -14.81 5.69
C PHE A 139 17.00 -15.71 6.59
N SER A 140 17.17 -15.31 7.83
CA SER A 140 18.00 -16.02 8.81
C SER A 140 17.13 -16.78 9.81
N VAL A 141 17.50 -18.02 10.08
CA VAL A 141 16.87 -18.90 11.07
C VAL A 141 17.90 -19.18 12.16
N GLY A 142 17.51 -19.10 13.42
CA GLY A 142 18.36 -19.44 14.57
C GLY A 142 17.81 -20.61 15.39
N GLY A 143 18.65 -21.08 16.31
CA GLY A 143 18.43 -22.28 17.14
C GLY A 143 19.77 -22.94 17.52
N PRO A 144 19.75 -24.11 18.17
CA PRO A 144 20.93 -24.68 18.83
C PRO A 144 22.16 -24.80 17.93
N ALA A 145 23.34 -24.46 18.47
CA ALA A 145 24.56 -24.31 17.70
C ALA A 145 24.96 -25.56 16.89
N ASP A 146 24.68 -26.76 17.40
CA ASP A 146 25.01 -28.04 16.75
C ASP A 146 23.84 -28.66 15.96
N ALA A 147 22.70 -27.96 15.84
CA ALA A 147 21.51 -28.49 15.17
C ALA A 147 21.73 -28.74 13.66
N GLU A 148 21.08 -29.78 13.14
CA GLU A 148 20.90 -29.98 11.70
C GLU A 148 19.58 -29.36 11.26
N ILE A 149 19.59 -28.59 10.16
CA ILE A 149 18.39 -28.00 9.57
C ILE A 149 17.87 -28.84 8.39
N GLU A 150 16.59 -29.17 8.43
CA GLU A 150 15.85 -29.77 7.31
C GLU A 150 14.72 -28.83 6.87
N ILE A 151 14.58 -28.62 5.56
CA ILE A 151 13.45 -27.90 4.98
C ILE A 151 12.63 -28.88 4.16
N SER A 152 11.54 -29.37 4.75
CA SER A 152 10.61 -30.29 4.10
C SER A 152 9.59 -29.55 3.25
N LYS A 153 9.10 -30.22 2.21
CA LYS A 153 8.12 -29.69 1.25
C LYS A 153 6.76 -30.34 1.49
N SER A 154 5.70 -29.54 1.51
CA SER A 154 4.33 -30.09 1.56
C SER A 154 3.97 -30.93 0.33
N ILE A 155 4.52 -30.59 -0.84
CA ILE A 155 4.36 -31.33 -2.11
C ILE A 155 5.69 -31.41 -2.87
N SER A 156 5.87 -32.46 -3.66
CA SER A 156 7.14 -32.73 -4.35
C SER A 156 7.48 -31.73 -5.47
N SER A 157 6.49 -31.00 -6.00
CA SER A 157 6.67 -29.98 -7.04
C SER A 157 7.28 -28.68 -6.52
N LEU A 158 7.31 -28.47 -5.21
CA LEU A 158 7.91 -27.27 -4.64
C LEU A 158 9.41 -27.19 -4.93
N THR A 159 9.90 -25.97 -5.10
CA THR A 159 11.31 -25.63 -5.26
C THR A 159 12.06 -26.00 -3.99
N THR A 160 13.23 -26.64 -4.11
CA THR A 160 14.09 -26.89 -2.95
C THR A 160 14.69 -25.58 -2.49
N LEU A 161 14.51 -25.25 -1.21
CA LEU A 161 15.17 -24.12 -0.57
C LEU A 161 16.54 -24.58 -0.06
N THR A 162 17.52 -23.69 -0.08
CA THR A 162 18.88 -23.96 0.41
C THR A 162 19.11 -23.21 1.71
N ALA A 163 19.54 -23.93 2.75
CA ALA A 163 20.00 -23.35 4.00
C ALA A 163 21.53 -23.45 4.07
N GLU A 164 22.19 -22.33 4.30
CA GLU A 164 23.65 -22.24 4.47
C GLU A 164 23.95 -21.75 5.88
N ARG A 165 24.78 -22.48 6.63
CA ARG A 165 25.18 -22.05 7.98
C ARG A 165 26.10 -20.84 7.90
N ASP A 166 25.76 -19.79 8.63
CA ASP A 166 26.64 -18.68 8.94
C ASP A 166 27.34 -18.94 10.28
N HIS A 167 28.58 -19.43 10.20
CA HIS A 167 29.37 -19.75 11.40
C HIS A 167 29.76 -18.52 12.22
N CYS A 168 29.65 -17.30 11.68
CA CYS A 168 29.97 -16.09 12.43
C CYS A 168 28.77 -15.55 13.20
N ALA A 169 27.56 -15.81 12.71
CA ALA A 169 26.33 -15.29 13.30
C ALA A 169 25.55 -16.33 14.11
N GLY A 170 25.99 -17.60 14.16
CA GLY A 170 25.21 -18.69 14.77
C GLY A 170 24.02 -19.17 13.92
N LEU A 171 23.59 -18.40 12.92
CA LEU A 171 22.34 -18.58 12.16
C LEU A 171 22.48 -19.43 10.88
N TRP A 172 21.35 -19.81 10.29
CA TRP A 172 21.22 -20.38 8.95
C TRP A 172 20.58 -19.38 8.00
N ASN A 173 21.26 -19.08 6.90
CA ASN A 173 20.72 -18.27 5.81
C ASN A 173 19.92 -19.16 4.86
N VAL A 174 18.60 -18.99 4.86
CA VAL A 174 17.68 -19.70 3.97
C VAL A 174 17.39 -18.85 2.75
N HIS A 175 17.83 -19.32 1.58
CA HIS A 175 17.61 -18.64 0.31
C HIS A 175 16.34 -19.14 -0.38
N VAL A 176 15.43 -18.21 -0.70
CA VAL A 176 14.22 -18.47 -1.47
C VAL A 176 14.40 -17.97 -2.91
N PRO A 177 14.48 -18.86 -3.91
CA PRO A 177 14.75 -18.43 -5.29
C PRO A 177 13.65 -17.52 -5.87
N GLU A 178 14.03 -16.45 -6.56
CA GLU A 178 13.10 -15.48 -7.17
C GLU A 178 12.14 -16.13 -8.20
N ASN A 179 12.65 -17.11 -8.95
CA ASN A 179 11.87 -17.89 -9.92
C ASN A 179 11.35 -19.21 -9.35
N GLY A 180 11.43 -19.39 -8.03
CA GLY A 180 10.91 -20.55 -7.33
C GLY A 180 9.38 -20.56 -7.26
N THR A 181 8.86 -21.72 -6.90
CA THR A 181 7.45 -21.92 -6.56
C THR A 181 7.11 -21.24 -5.24
N VAL A 182 5.88 -20.75 -5.12
CA VAL A 182 5.27 -20.37 -3.84
C VAL A 182 4.60 -21.60 -3.19
N GLY A 183 4.42 -21.60 -1.87
CA GLY A 183 3.73 -22.70 -1.18
C GLY A 183 4.22 -23.00 0.23
N ILE A 184 3.92 -24.22 0.69
CA ILE A 184 4.04 -24.61 2.10
C ILE A 184 5.27 -25.49 2.34
N TYR A 185 6.10 -25.08 3.29
CA TYR A 185 7.29 -25.76 3.77
C TYR A 185 7.24 -25.92 5.29
N THR A 186 8.05 -26.81 5.83
CA THR A 186 8.29 -26.91 7.27
C THR A 186 9.79 -26.95 7.49
N ILE A 187 10.30 -26.01 8.28
CA ILE A 187 11.68 -26.00 8.76
C ILE A 187 11.70 -26.84 10.03
N THR A 188 12.57 -27.84 10.08
CA THR A 188 12.82 -28.67 11.26
C THR A 188 14.28 -28.51 11.65
N MET A 189 14.54 -28.29 12.93
CA MET A 189 15.89 -28.32 13.50
C MET A 189 15.99 -29.49 14.45
N GLU A 190 17.06 -30.27 14.34
CA GLU A 190 17.33 -31.44 15.19
C GLU A 190 18.70 -31.32 15.86
N ASP A 191 18.74 -31.42 17.18
CA ASP A 191 19.98 -31.57 17.97
C ASP A 191 19.85 -32.79 18.90
N GLY A 192 20.45 -33.91 18.49
CA GLY A 192 20.43 -35.16 19.24
C GLY A 192 19.02 -35.74 19.45
N ALA A 193 18.42 -35.46 20.60
CA ALA A 193 17.05 -35.88 20.94
C ALA A 193 16.04 -34.71 20.95
N TRP A 194 16.52 -33.48 20.83
CA TRP A 194 15.70 -32.29 20.67
C TRP A 194 15.32 -32.11 19.20
N SER A 195 14.08 -31.70 18.96
CA SER A 195 13.58 -31.41 17.63
C SER A 195 12.41 -30.44 17.74
N GLU A 196 12.47 -29.36 16.98
CA GLU A 196 11.39 -28.39 16.83
C GLU A 196 11.13 -28.10 15.36
N SER A 197 9.94 -27.57 15.06
CA SER A 197 9.54 -27.27 13.69
C SER A 197 8.72 -26.01 13.60
N LEU A 198 8.92 -25.28 12.51
CA LEU A 198 8.25 -24.03 12.18
C LEU A 198 7.67 -24.14 10.77
N ASN A 199 6.41 -23.71 10.59
CA ASN A 199 5.84 -23.63 9.26
C ASN A 199 6.45 -22.45 8.51
N LEU A 200 6.79 -22.68 7.25
CA LEU A 200 7.29 -21.66 6.34
C LEU A 200 6.36 -21.58 5.14
N TYR A 201 5.76 -20.41 4.94
CA TYR A 201 4.93 -20.13 3.79
C TYR A 201 5.66 -19.15 2.87
N VAL A 202 5.87 -19.57 1.62
CA VAL A 202 6.48 -18.72 0.60
C VAL A 202 5.37 -18.14 -0.27
N ILE A 203 5.32 -16.81 -0.40
CA ILE A 203 4.37 -16.07 -1.27
C ILE A 203 5.10 -15.28 -2.37
N PHE A 204 4.36 -14.61 -3.25
CA PHE A 204 4.96 -13.86 -4.35
C PHE A 204 5.73 -12.61 -3.89
N ALA A 205 6.80 -12.31 -4.62
CA ALA A 205 7.60 -11.09 -4.48
C ALA A 205 6.78 -9.84 -4.82
N LEU A 206 7.16 -8.69 -4.24
CA LEU A 206 6.60 -7.41 -4.63
C LEU A 206 7.03 -7.02 -6.07
N PRO A 207 6.18 -6.31 -6.82
CA PRO A 207 6.56 -5.76 -8.12
C PRO A 207 7.72 -4.75 -7.99
N THR A 208 8.80 -4.95 -8.74
CA THR A 208 10.04 -4.15 -8.63
C THR A 208 10.05 -2.81 -9.38
N ASN A 209 9.07 -2.58 -10.27
CA ASN A 209 8.98 -1.37 -11.11
C ASN A 209 7.67 -0.60 -10.88
N MET A 210 7.13 -0.64 -9.66
CA MET A 210 5.92 0.07 -9.28
C MET A 210 6.24 1.15 -8.24
N SER A 211 5.41 2.19 -8.18
CA SER A 211 5.49 3.19 -7.11
C SER A 211 5.10 2.54 -5.77
N THR A 212 5.58 3.12 -4.66
CA THR A 212 5.11 2.77 -3.31
C THR A 212 3.58 2.84 -3.26
N ALA A 213 2.99 3.97 -3.66
CA ALA A 213 1.53 4.14 -3.73
C ALA A 213 0.75 3.03 -4.48
N PHE A 214 1.35 2.37 -5.48
CA PHE A 214 0.75 1.21 -6.14
C PHE A 214 0.75 -0.03 -5.23
N VAL A 215 1.89 -0.29 -4.59
CA VAL A 215 2.08 -1.39 -3.66
C VAL A 215 1.15 -1.23 -2.44
N ASP A 216 1.09 -0.03 -1.86
CA ASP A 216 0.22 0.32 -0.71
C ASP A 216 -1.27 0.19 -1.07
N ALA A 217 -1.66 0.55 -2.29
CA ALA A 217 -3.06 0.51 -2.67
C ALA A 217 -3.57 -0.90 -2.97
N PHE A 218 -2.70 -1.80 -3.43
CA PHE A 218 -3.11 -3.03 -4.10
C PHE A 218 -2.46 -4.32 -3.60
N ILE A 219 -1.46 -4.28 -2.73
CA ILE A 219 -0.86 -5.48 -2.12
C ILE A 219 -0.73 -5.33 -0.62
N TYR A 220 0.02 -4.32 -0.16
CA TYR A 220 0.61 -4.25 1.19
C TYR A 220 1.64 -3.11 1.29
N ASP A 221 1.62 -2.23 2.30
CA ASP A 221 2.83 -1.46 2.67
C ASP A 221 3.00 -1.07 4.14
N GLU A 222 2.26 -1.68 5.07
CA GLU A 222 2.37 -1.39 6.50
C GLU A 222 1.58 -0.14 6.98
N ASP A 223 0.78 0.52 6.12
CA ASP A 223 -0.16 1.59 6.50
C ASP A 223 -1.62 1.09 6.66
N SER A 224 -2.09 1.20 7.91
CA SER A 224 -3.15 0.41 8.53
C SER A 224 -4.58 0.55 7.97
N ASP A 225 -4.86 1.48 7.05
CA ASP A 225 -6.26 1.73 6.62
C ASP A 225 -6.56 1.42 5.14
N LYS A 226 -5.56 1.45 4.25
CA LYS A 226 -5.74 1.10 2.83
C LYS A 226 -5.46 -0.38 2.55
N ASP A 227 -4.47 -0.95 3.26
CA ASP A 227 -4.09 -2.35 3.12
C ASP A 227 -5.27 -3.28 3.40
N SER A 228 -5.95 -3.04 4.53
CA SER A 228 -7.07 -3.85 4.99
C SER A 228 -8.38 -3.64 4.20
N LYS A 229 -8.41 -2.73 3.23
CA LYS A 229 -9.65 -2.34 2.55
C LYS A 229 -9.56 -2.38 1.02
N SER A 230 -10.68 -2.75 0.41
CA SER A 230 -10.93 -2.56 -1.01
C SER A 230 -12.06 -1.56 -1.20
N ILE A 231 -11.99 -0.76 -2.27
CA ILE A 231 -13.13 0.06 -2.69
C ILE A 231 -13.97 -0.74 -3.66
N THR A 232 -15.21 -0.97 -3.28
CA THR A 232 -16.21 -1.58 -4.16
C THR A 232 -17.36 -0.61 -4.37
N PHE A 233 -18.22 -0.91 -5.33
CA PHE A 233 -19.39 -0.11 -5.63
C PHE A 233 -20.63 -0.94 -5.37
N GLY A 234 -21.71 -0.30 -4.96
CA GLY A 234 -22.98 -1.01 -5.05
C GLY A 234 -24.18 -0.12 -5.14
N ASP A 235 -25.27 -0.82 -5.44
CA ASP A 235 -26.56 -0.24 -5.75
C ASP A 235 -27.28 0.12 -4.45
N GLY A 236 -27.46 1.42 -4.21
CA GLY A 236 -28.25 1.94 -3.09
C GLY A 236 -29.70 2.21 -3.47
N ASP A 237 -29.99 2.30 -4.76
CA ASP A 237 -31.30 2.62 -5.29
C ASP A 237 -31.41 2.09 -6.74
N PRO A 238 -32.19 1.02 -6.98
CA PRO A 238 -32.32 0.40 -8.31
C PRO A 238 -33.07 1.28 -9.32
N ARG A 239 -33.36 2.54 -8.97
CA ARG A 239 -33.96 3.54 -9.85
C ARG A 239 -32.89 4.13 -10.76
N ASN A 240 -32.95 3.73 -12.02
CA ASN A 240 -32.29 4.46 -13.10
C ASN A 240 -32.95 5.83 -13.24
N TYR A 241 -32.17 6.89 -13.13
CA TYR A 241 -32.66 8.24 -13.37
C TYR A 241 -32.61 8.53 -14.86
N THR A 242 -33.69 9.12 -15.37
CA THR A 242 -33.85 9.48 -16.79
C THR A 242 -34.15 10.96 -16.95
N HIS A 243 -34.23 11.44 -18.19
CA HIS A 243 -34.70 12.79 -18.50
C HIS A 243 -36.03 13.14 -17.81
N ASP A 244 -36.91 12.16 -17.57
CA ASP A 244 -38.21 12.35 -16.92
C ASP A 244 -38.09 12.59 -15.41
N ASP A 245 -37.08 12.01 -14.76
CA ASP A 245 -36.79 12.24 -13.34
C ASP A 245 -36.05 13.57 -13.16
N TYR A 246 -35.12 13.83 -14.07
CA TYR A 246 -34.28 15.02 -14.07
C TYR A 246 -34.06 15.50 -15.51
N SER A 247 -34.65 16.64 -15.85
CA SER A 247 -34.57 17.24 -17.20
C SER A 247 -33.15 17.59 -17.67
N TRP A 248 -32.16 17.48 -16.79
CA TRP A 248 -30.74 17.66 -17.11
C TRP A 248 -30.07 16.39 -17.67
N ILE A 249 -30.67 15.20 -17.48
CA ILE A 249 -30.21 13.96 -18.12
C ILE A 249 -30.63 14.03 -19.60
N PRO A 250 -29.75 13.81 -20.59
CA PRO A 250 -30.15 13.86 -22.00
C PRO A 250 -31.31 12.91 -22.34
N GLU A 251 -32.15 13.29 -23.31
CA GLU A 251 -33.17 12.39 -23.85
C GLU A 251 -32.48 11.09 -24.35
N ASP A 252 -33.07 9.93 -24.02
CA ASP A 252 -32.55 8.58 -24.26
C ASP A 252 -31.32 8.14 -23.43
N GLU A 253 -30.82 8.96 -22.50
CA GLU A 253 -29.78 8.57 -21.53
C GLU A 253 -30.38 8.22 -20.16
N HIS A 254 -29.64 7.43 -19.39
CA HIS A 254 -29.99 7.10 -18.00
C HIS A 254 -28.73 7.08 -17.14
N ILE A 255 -28.92 7.28 -15.85
CA ILE A 255 -27.84 7.27 -14.86
C ILE A 255 -28.19 6.26 -13.78
N ALA A 256 -27.33 5.27 -13.61
CA ALA A 256 -27.38 4.35 -12.48
C ALA A 256 -26.83 5.05 -11.24
N HIS A 257 -27.55 4.95 -10.13
CA HIS A 257 -27.14 5.51 -8.86
C HIS A 257 -26.52 4.43 -7.98
N GLY A 258 -25.44 4.78 -7.29
CA GLY A 258 -24.86 3.91 -6.29
C GLY A 258 -23.88 4.66 -5.42
N PHE A 259 -23.25 3.91 -4.54
CA PHE A 259 -22.30 4.46 -3.59
C PHE A 259 -21.09 3.54 -3.55
N GLY A 260 -19.92 4.17 -3.54
CA GLY A 260 -18.71 3.44 -3.22
C GLY A 260 -18.66 3.18 -1.72
N TRP A 261 -18.23 1.99 -1.32
CA TRP A 261 -17.99 1.68 0.09
C TRP A 261 -16.67 0.93 0.29
N GLY A 262 -16.15 1.01 1.52
CA GLY A 262 -14.99 0.24 1.94
C GLY A 262 -15.38 -1.19 2.32
N TYR A 263 -14.76 -2.17 1.67
CA TYR A 263 -14.85 -3.59 2.02
C TYR A 263 -13.63 -3.98 2.85
N ASN A 264 -13.84 -4.65 3.98
CA ASN A 264 -12.75 -5.16 4.82
C ASN A 264 -12.23 -6.49 4.26
N ASN A 265 -11.03 -6.45 3.68
CA ASN A 265 -10.40 -7.59 3.02
C ASN A 265 -10.07 -8.72 3.99
N GLN A 266 -9.68 -8.41 5.24
CA GLN A 266 -9.23 -9.40 6.22
C GLN A 266 -8.18 -10.38 5.66
N HIS A 267 -7.42 -9.99 4.63
CA HIS A 267 -6.57 -10.90 3.84
C HIS A 267 -5.33 -11.39 4.58
N TYR A 268 -5.03 -10.82 5.74
CA TYR A 268 -3.97 -11.26 6.65
C TYR A 268 -4.43 -12.27 7.70
N THR A 269 -5.73 -12.53 7.83
CA THR A 269 -6.17 -13.49 8.85
C THR A 269 -5.80 -14.91 8.44
N ASP A 270 -5.44 -15.73 9.44
CA ASP A 270 -5.16 -17.16 9.31
C ASP A 270 -6.22 -17.92 8.48
N TRP A 271 -7.51 -17.70 8.77
CA TRP A 271 -8.61 -18.35 8.05
C TRP A 271 -8.81 -17.87 6.61
N VAL A 272 -8.24 -16.74 6.19
CA VAL A 272 -8.14 -16.41 4.75
C VAL A 272 -6.91 -17.10 4.17
N PHE A 273 -5.78 -16.90 4.82
CA PHE A 273 -4.49 -17.27 4.26
C PHE A 273 -4.25 -18.79 4.28
N GLU A 274 -4.27 -19.41 5.46
CA GLU A 274 -3.96 -20.83 5.67
C GLU A 274 -5.04 -21.77 5.13
N ASP A 275 -6.32 -21.43 5.30
CA ASP A 275 -7.45 -22.29 4.92
C ASP A 275 -7.77 -22.21 3.42
N HIS A 276 -7.38 -21.12 2.75
CA HIS A 276 -7.74 -20.88 1.34
C HIS A 276 -6.57 -20.51 0.45
N VAL A 277 -5.89 -19.40 0.73
CA VAL A 277 -4.97 -18.78 -0.23
C VAL A 277 -3.73 -19.63 -0.43
N ILE A 278 -3.00 -19.97 0.63
CA ILE A 278 -1.76 -20.74 0.51
C ILE A 278 -2.01 -22.15 -0.02
N GLN A 279 -3.18 -22.73 0.28
CA GLN A 279 -3.60 -24.02 -0.27
C GLN A 279 -3.81 -23.96 -1.78
N ALA A 280 -4.40 -22.88 -2.28
CA ALA A 280 -4.70 -22.70 -3.70
C ALA A 280 -3.43 -22.45 -4.53
N ILE A 281 -2.46 -21.71 -4.00
CA ILE A 281 -1.23 -21.36 -4.73
C ILE A 281 -0.08 -22.35 -4.52
N ASN A 282 -0.25 -23.38 -3.68
CA ASN A 282 0.83 -24.29 -3.31
C ASN A 282 1.43 -25.02 -4.53
N GLY A 283 2.68 -24.70 -4.87
CA GLY A 283 3.37 -25.25 -6.04
C GLY A 283 3.32 -24.36 -7.29
N GLU A 284 2.65 -23.21 -7.24
CA GLU A 284 2.55 -22.30 -8.37
C GLU A 284 3.86 -21.52 -8.59
N THR A 285 4.21 -21.29 -9.85
CA THR A 285 5.47 -20.59 -10.21
C THR A 285 5.24 -19.18 -10.74
N ASN A 286 4.05 -18.87 -11.24
CA ASN A 286 3.74 -17.56 -11.80
C ASN A 286 2.40 -17.03 -11.26
N THR A 287 2.28 -15.71 -11.23
CA THR A 287 1.11 -15.02 -10.67
C THR A 287 -0.16 -15.24 -11.50
N TRP A 288 -0.05 -15.63 -12.77
CA TRP A 288 -1.20 -15.90 -13.64
C TRP A 288 -1.90 -17.20 -13.27
N ASP A 289 -1.13 -18.28 -13.14
CA ASP A 289 -1.67 -19.60 -12.77
C ASP A 289 -2.16 -19.57 -11.32
N ALA A 290 -1.42 -18.92 -10.42
CA ALA A 290 -1.86 -18.69 -9.04
C ALA A 290 -3.16 -17.88 -8.95
N ALA A 291 -3.30 -16.78 -9.69
CA ALA A 291 -4.54 -16.00 -9.69
C ALA A 291 -5.73 -16.82 -10.21
N ASN A 292 -5.55 -17.64 -11.25
CA ASN A 292 -6.58 -18.56 -11.72
C ASN A 292 -6.94 -19.63 -10.66
N ALA A 293 -5.95 -20.19 -9.96
CA ALA A 293 -6.18 -21.11 -8.85
C ALA A 293 -6.97 -20.44 -7.70
N LEU A 294 -6.70 -19.16 -7.41
CA LEU A 294 -7.47 -18.38 -6.45
C LEU A 294 -8.90 -18.11 -6.93
N GLY A 295 -9.10 -17.83 -8.22
CA GLY A 295 -10.44 -17.72 -8.82
C GLY A 295 -11.26 -18.98 -8.66
N GLN A 296 -10.64 -20.13 -8.92
CA GLN A 296 -11.25 -21.44 -8.68
C GLN A 296 -11.55 -21.62 -7.18
N ARG A 297 -10.62 -21.28 -6.30
CA ARG A 297 -10.82 -21.41 -4.85
C ARG A 297 -12.00 -20.56 -4.36
N VAL A 298 -12.18 -19.35 -4.92
CA VAL A 298 -13.32 -18.49 -4.60
C VAL A 298 -14.65 -19.09 -5.08
N ASP A 299 -14.70 -19.64 -6.29
CA ASP A 299 -15.88 -20.39 -6.81
C ASP A 299 -16.21 -21.57 -5.91
N GLU A 300 -15.19 -22.31 -5.46
CA GLU A 300 -15.36 -23.44 -4.54
C GLU A 300 -15.99 -23.04 -3.20
N VAL A 301 -15.73 -21.83 -2.68
CA VAL A 301 -16.15 -21.41 -1.32
C VAL A 301 -17.26 -20.37 -1.30
N THR A 302 -17.77 -19.98 -2.46
CA THR A 302 -18.89 -19.05 -2.57
C THR A 302 -20.02 -19.63 -3.41
N CYS A 303 -21.20 -19.02 -3.35
CA CYS A 303 -22.30 -19.34 -4.26
C CYS A 303 -22.85 -18.04 -4.81
N PHE A 304 -22.78 -17.84 -6.12
CA PHE A 304 -23.30 -16.65 -6.77
C PHE A 304 -24.83 -16.61 -6.73
N GLY A 305 -25.37 -15.42 -6.48
CA GLY A 305 -26.79 -15.11 -6.52
C GLY A 305 -27.01 -13.62 -6.32
N TYR A 306 -28.26 -13.23 -6.06
CA TYR A 306 -28.63 -11.82 -5.92
C TYR A 306 -29.08 -11.42 -4.49
N PRO A 307 -28.29 -11.70 -3.43
CA PRO A 307 -28.56 -11.21 -2.08
C PRO A 307 -28.03 -9.78 -1.88
N ARG A 308 -28.13 -9.26 -0.66
CA ARG A 308 -27.57 -7.95 -0.28
C ARG A 308 -26.04 -7.96 -0.24
N VAL A 309 -25.51 -6.75 -0.23
CA VAL A 309 -24.10 -6.43 -0.16
C VAL A 309 -23.47 -6.78 1.20
N LEU A 310 -22.26 -7.33 1.18
CA LEU A 310 -21.48 -7.67 2.37
C LEU A 310 -20.22 -6.81 2.43
N THR A 311 -19.75 -6.54 3.64
CA THR A 311 -18.68 -5.56 3.90
C THR A 311 -17.37 -6.18 4.38
N SER A 312 -17.26 -7.52 4.44
CA SER A 312 -16.01 -8.18 4.82
C SER A 312 -15.87 -9.59 4.27
N SER A 313 -14.63 -10.08 4.13
CA SER A 313 -14.35 -11.44 3.66
C SER A 313 -14.91 -12.53 4.55
N TRP A 314 -14.92 -12.33 5.87
CA TRP A 314 -15.55 -13.26 6.80
C TRP A 314 -17.03 -13.44 6.48
N CYS A 315 -17.72 -12.33 6.18
CA CYS A 315 -19.12 -12.38 5.80
C CYS A 315 -19.34 -13.05 4.46
N VAL A 316 -18.47 -12.83 3.46
CA VAL A 316 -18.62 -13.50 2.16
C VAL A 316 -18.46 -15.02 2.30
N LEU A 317 -17.57 -15.49 3.18
CA LEU A 317 -17.40 -16.91 3.47
C LEU A 317 -18.49 -17.47 4.40
N ASN A 318 -19.10 -16.63 5.25
CA ASN A 318 -20.10 -17.02 6.25
C ASN A 318 -21.38 -16.16 6.17
N PRO A 319 -22.04 -16.04 5.00
CA PRO A 319 -23.04 -15.01 4.76
C PRO A 319 -24.27 -15.16 5.67
N SER A 320 -24.71 -16.39 5.95
CA SER A 320 -25.83 -16.66 6.88
C SER A 320 -25.56 -16.27 8.34
N SER A 321 -24.30 -15.99 8.69
CA SER A 321 -23.91 -15.55 10.03
C SER A 321 -23.81 -14.02 10.14
N CYS A 322 -23.97 -13.28 9.04
CA CYS A 322 -23.90 -11.81 9.00
C CYS A 322 -25.24 -11.10 9.14
N GLY A 323 -26.34 -11.86 9.31
CA GLY A 323 -27.64 -11.31 9.66
C GLY A 323 -28.80 -12.21 9.27
N PRO A 324 -30.00 -11.96 9.82
CA PRO A 324 -31.17 -12.82 9.63
C PRO A 324 -31.70 -12.85 8.19
N ASP A 325 -31.36 -11.85 7.38
CA ASP A 325 -31.80 -11.71 5.99
C ASP A 325 -30.81 -12.31 4.98
N TYR A 326 -29.63 -12.77 5.42
CA TYR A 326 -28.62 -13.34 4.55
C TYR A 326 -28.77 -14.87 4.45
N ASN A 327 -28.64 -15.38 3.23
CA ASN A 327 -28.58 -16.80 2.94
C ASN A 327 -27.15 -17.17 2.47
N ASN A 328 -26.93 -18.42 2.06
CA ASN A 328 -25.61 -18.87 1.59
C ASN A 328 -25.23 -18.37 0.18
N LYS A 329 -25.80 -17.24 -0.28
CA LYS A 329 -25.50 -16.66 -1.59
C LYS A 329 -24.62 -15.42 -1.41
N ASN A 330 -23.92 -15.07 -2.48
CA ASN A 330 -23.09 -13.89 -2.63
C ASN A 330 -23.40 -13.21 -3.96
N GLN A 331 -23.45 -11.88 -3.96
CA GLN A 331 -23.53 -11.09 -5.18
C GLN A 331 -22.16 -10.91 -5.83
N CYS A 332 -22.12 -10.41 -7.06
CA CYS A 332 -20.90 -10.24 -7.85
C CYS A 332 -19.83 -9.40 -7.14
N SER A 333 -20.21 -8.30 -6.46
CA SER A 333 -19.24 -7.47 -5.72
C SER A 333 -18.64 -8.21 -4.54
N ASN A 334 -19.43 -8.95 -3.75
CA ASN A 334 -18.93 -9.76 -2.64
C ASN A 334 -17.84 -10.74 -3.11
N ILE A 335 -18.08 -11.39 -4.27
CA ILE A 335 -17.15 -12.36 -4.84
C ILE A 335 -15.90 -11.67 -5.41
N ALA A 336 -16.06 -10.54 -6.09
CA ALA A 336 -14.94 -9.75 -6.61
C ALA A 336 -14.04 -9.19 -5.51
N ASP A 337 -14.63 -8.77 -4.39
CA ASP A 337 -13.93 -8.27 -3.22
C ASP A 337 -13.15 -9.38 -2.51
N LEU A 338 -13.78 -10.55 -2.32
CA LEU A 338 -13.11 -11.73 -1.75
C LEU A 338 -11.94 -12.20 -2.63
N LEU A 339 -12.13 -12.23 -3.95
CA LEU A 339 -11.07 -12.60 -4.89
C LEU A 339 -9.92 -11.60 -4.88
N SER A 340 -10.22 -10.31 -4.69
CA SER A 340 -9.19 -9.28 -4.48
C SER A 340 -8.42 -9.53 -3.18
N ALA A 341 -9.13 -9.82 -2.08
CA ALA A 341 -8.51 -10.17 -0.80
C ALA A 341 -7.61 -11.41 -0.91
N PHE A 342 -8.08 -12.46 -1.57
CA PHE A 342 -7.30 -13.69 -1.79
C PHE A 342 -6.04 -13.43 -2.62
N SER A 343 -6.14 -12.62 -3.68
CA SER A 343 -5.00 -12.26 -4.52
C SER A 343 -3.96 -11.42 -3.74
N ARG A 344 -4.41 -10.45 -2.95
CA ARG A 344 -3.55 -9.63 -2.09
C ARG A 344 -2.83 -10.45 -1.03
N SER A 345 -3.54 -11.40 -0.42
CA SER A 345 -3.01 -12.39 0.53
C SER A 345 -1.92 -13.30 -0.09
N ALA A 346 -1.94 -13.51 -1.41
CA ALA A 346 -0.89 -14.24 -2.12
C ALA A 346 0.31 -13.36 -2.48
N GLY A 347 0.28 -12.06 -2.17
CA GLY A 347 1.27 -11.08 -2.62
C GLY A 347 1.08 -10.61 -4.06
N ILE A 348 -0.11 -10.78 -4.64
CA ILE A 348 -0.43 -10.40 -6.03
C ILE A 348 -1.28 -9.13 -6.03
N PRO A 349 -0.89 -8.05 -6.76
CA PRO A 349 -1.68 -6.82 -6.76
C PRO A 349 -3.05 -7.05 -7.37
N ALA A 350 -4.10 -6.68 -6.63
CA ALA A 350 -5.47 -6.89 -7.09
C ALA A 350 -6.43 -5.80 -6.59
N ARG A 351 -7.52 -5.62 -7.33
CA ARG A 351 -8.63 -4.73 -6.94
C ARG A 351 -9.95 -5.18 -7.55
N PRO A 352 -11.08 -4.89 -6.90
CA PRO A 352 -12.37 -5.02 -7.54
C PRO A 352 -12.53 -3.97 -8.65
N LEU A 353 -13.23 -4.36 -9.70
CA LEU A 353 -13.71 -3.49 -10.76
C LEU A 353 -15.21 -3.66 -10.91
N PHE A 354 -15.88 -2.64 -11.43
CA PHE A 354 -17.30 -2.69 -11.73
C PHE A 354 -17.58 -2.15 -13.12
N THR A 355 -18.60 -2.73 -13.74
CA THR A 355 -19.10 -2.33 -15.05
C THR A 355 -20.52 -1.85 -14.92
N ASP A 356 -20.77 -0.70 -15.53
CA ASP A 356 -22.07 -0.07 -15.64
C ASP A 356 -22.76 -0.54 -16.94
N TRP A 357 -24.01 -0.97 -16.84
CA TRP A 357 -24.78 -1.55 -17.95
C TRP A 357 -26.01 -0.69 -18.26
N THR A 358 -26.21 -0.36 -19.54
CA THR A 358 -27.27 0.51 -20.08
C THR A 358 -28.70 0.12 -19.66
N TYR A 359 -28.95 -1.15 -19.32
CA TYR A 359 -30.29 -1.62 -18.96
C TYR A 359 -30.27 -2.67 -17.83
N SER A 360 -29.23 -2.67 -16.99
CA SER A 360 -29.07 -3.65 -15.91
C SER A 360 -28.34 -3.09 -14.70
N SER A 361 -28.32 -3.87 -13.61
CA SER A 361 -27.52 -3.58 -12.41
C SER A 361 -26.02 -3.72 -12.69
N PHE A 362 -25.18 -3.16 -11.82
CA PHE A 362 -23.72 -3.28 -11.88
C PHE A 362 -23.22 -4.74 -11.91
N ASP A 363 -22.16 -5.00 -12.67
CA ASP A 363 -21.46 -6.28 -12.71
C ASP A 363 -20.02 -6.10 -12.22
N HIS A 364 -19.57 -6.97 -11.32
CA HIS A 364 -18.29 -6.82 -10.64
C HIS A 364 -17.33 -7.92 -11.05
N SER A 365 -16.05 -7.60 -11.08
CA SER A 365 -14.97 -8.54 -11.42
C SER A 365 -13.71 -8.10 -10.69
N THR A 366 -12.63 -8.86 -10.80
CA THR A 366 -11.35 -8.54 -10.16
C THR A 366 -10.30 -8.27 -11.22
N GLU A 367 -9.59 -7.15 -11.10
CA GLU A 367 -8.36 -6.91 -11.83
C GLU A 367 -7.20 -7.46 -11.02
N VAL A 368 -6.31 -8.18 -11.67
CA VAL A 368 -5.09 -8.75 -11.11
C VAL A 368 -3.92 -8.30 -11.96
N TRP A 369 -2.93 -7.70 -11.32
CA TRP A 369 -1.69 -7.30 -11.97
C TRP A 369 -0.77 -8.51 -12.10
N THR A 370 -0.60 -8.99 -13.33
CA THR A 370 0.12 -10.24 -13.59
C THR A 370 0.78 -10.22 -14.97
N GLN A 371 1.50 -11.29 -15.29
CA GLN A 371 2.11 -11.51 -16.59
C GLN A 371 1.69 -12.88 -17.11
N ARG A 372 1.39 -12.98 -18.40
CA ARG A 372 1.04 -14.25 -19.04
C ARG A 372 2.20 -15.26 -18.95
N PRO A 373 1.92 -16.57 -18.79
CA PRO A 373 2.95 -17.61 -18.81
C PRO A 373 3.72 -17.68 -20.14
N SER A 374 3.08 -17.24 -21.24
CA SER A 374 3.71 -17.16 -22.56
C SER A 374 4.67 -15.96 -22.73
N GLY A 375 4.84 -15.15 -21.68
CA GLY A 375 5.58 -13.89 -21.71
C GLY A 375 4.69 -12.69 -22.06
N GLY A 376 5.27 -11.49 -22.01
CA GLY A 376 4.56 -10.23 -22.27
C GLY A 376 4.98 -9.13 -21.29
N SER A 377 4.31 -7.99 -21.34
CA SER A 377 4.43 -7.00 -20.27
C SER A 377 3.56 -7.41 -19.09
N TRP A 378 3.97 -7.02 -17.89
CA TRP A 378 3.05 -6.99 -16.75
C TRP A 378 1.93 -6.00 -17.06
N ASP A 379 0.68 -6.40 -16.82
CA ASP A 379 -0.51 -5.57 -17.04
C ASP A 379 -1.64 -6.00 -16.10
N TRP A 380 -2.71 -5.21 -16.06
CA TRP A 380 -3.97 -5.58 -15.42
C TRP A 380 -4.76 -6.54 -16.30
N TYR A 381 -5.07 -7.71 -15.74
CA TYR A 381 -5.92 -8.72 -16.34
C TYR A 381 -7.17 -8.92 -15.49
N ILE A 382 -8.26 -9.33 -16.11
CA ILE A 382 -9.58 -9.40 -15.48
C ILE A 382 -10.05 -10.84 -15.37
N MET A 383 -10.70 -11.16 -14.24
CA MET A 383 -11.31 -12.45 -13.97
C MET A 383 -12.53 -12.34 -13.05
N ARG A 384 -13.29 -13.44 -12.92
CA ARG A 384 -14.38 -13.60 -11.93
C ARG A 384 -14.22 -14.89 -11.18
N GLY A 385 -14.51 -14.87 -9.88
CA GLY A 385 -14.68 -16.07 -9.06
C GLY A 385 -16.05 -16.75 -9.22
N TYR A 386 -16.75 -16.53 -10.33
CA TYR A 386 -18.06 -17.11 -10.65
C TYR A 386 -18.30 -17.12 -12.17
N ASP A 387 -19.27 -17.92 -12.65
CA ASP A 387 -19.66 -17.99 -14.06
C ASP A 387 -21.19 -17.85 -14.25
N GLY A 388 -21.71 -16.62 -14.07
CA GLY A 388 -22.98 -16.04 -14.57
C GLY A 388 -24.33 -16.78 -14.41
N GLY A 389 -24.34 -18.05 -14.01
CA GLY A 389 -25.42 -19.01 -14.17
C GLY A 389 -25.28 -20.19 -13.21
N GLU A 390 -24.94 -19.89 -11.96
CA GLU A 390 -24.87 -20.91 -10.91
C GLU A 390 -26.27 -21.41 -10.53
N GLY A 391 -26.40 -22.72 -10.36
CA GLY A 391 -27.66 -23.39 -10.07
C GLY A 391 -28.23 -23.07 -8.68
N THR A 392 -29.08 -23.95 -8.16
CA THR A 392 -29.63 -23.76 -6.80
C THR A 392 -28.55 -24.00 -5.75
N CYS A 393 -28.15 -22.96 -5.01
CA CYS A 393 -27.38 -23.05 -3.77
C CYS A 393 -28.15 -23.92 -2.74
N ALA A 394 -28.01 -25.24 -2.78
CA ALA A 394 -28.74 -26.16 -1.92
C ALA A 394 -27.81 -26.66 -0.79
N ALA A 395 -28.09 -26.24 0.43
CA ALA A 395 -27.58 -26.68 1.74
C ALA A 395 -26.05 -26.71 1.97
N SER A 396 -25.23 -26.61 0.93
CA SER A 396 -23.76 -26.57 0.98
C SER A 396 -23.28 -25.23 0.41
N PRO A 397 -22.26 -24.58 1.01
CA PRO A 397 -21.69 -23.32 0.53
C PRO A 397 -20.77 -23.47 -0.69
N HIS A 398 -20.84 -24.60 -1.40
CA HIS A 398 -19.89 -24.97 -2.47
C HIS A 398 -20.66 -25.32 -3.75
N TYR A 399 -20.30 -24.72 -4.89
CA TYR A 399 -20.83 -25.10 -6.21
C TYR A 399 -19.73 -25.23 -7.28
N THR A 400 -20.09 -25.91 -8.37
CA THR A 400 -19.25 -26.26 -9.54
C THR A 400 -19.75 -25.53 -10.79
N GLY A 401 -20.00 -24.22 -10.67
CA GLY A 401 -20.44 -23.37 -11.77
C GLY A 401 -19.28 -22.97 -12.68
N GLY A 402 -18.07 -23.04 -12.16
CA GLY A 402 -16.87 -22.57 -12.82
C GLY A 402 -16.66 -21.08 -12.56
N TYR A 403 -15.45 -20.65 -12.82
CA TYR A 403 -15.04 -19.26 -12.69
C TYR A 403 -14.62 -18.75 -14.07
N ASN A 404 -14.69 -17.44 -14.28
CA ASN A 404 -14.13 -16.86 -15.51
C ASN A 404 -12.64 -16.59 -15.28
N SER A 405 -11.80 -17.37 -15.96
CA SER A 405 -10.34 -17.23 -15.90
C SER A 405 -9.83 -15.89 -16.41
N LEU A 406 -8.59 -15.57 -16.02
CA LEU A 406 -7.89 -14.35 -16.43
C LEU A 406 -7.87 -14.21 -17.94
N ARG A 407 -8.23 -13.01 -18.42
CA ARG A 407 -8.08 -12.60 -19.82
C ARG A 407 -7.83 -11.10 -19.90
N ASP A 408 -7.58 -10.61 -21.12
CA ASP A 408 -7.41 -9.17 -21.35
C ASP A 408 -8.67 -8.39 -20.90
N THR A 409 -8.43 -7.18 -20.40
CA THR A 409 -9.49 -6.21 -20.12
C THR A 409 -10.17 -5.74 -21.40
N GLU A 410 -9.42 -5.71 -22.51
CA GLU A 410 -9.93 -5.37 -23.83
C GLU A 410 -11.01 -6.37 -24.26
N GLY A 411 -12.19 -5.84 -24.58
CA GLY A 411 -13.27 -6.65 -25.10
C GLY A 411 -14.04 -7.46 -24.05
N TRP A 412 -13.64 -7.47 -22.78
CA TRP A 412 -14.37 -8.18 -21.72
C TRP A 412 -15.83 -7.72 -21.65
N TYR A 413 -16.07 -6.43 -21.88
CA TYR A 413 -17.40 -5.81 -21.89
C TYR A 413 -17.79 -5.25 -23.27
N ALA A 414 -17.09 -5.67 -24.34
CA ALA A 414 -17.41 -5.30 -25.71
C ALA A 414 -18.66 -6.04 -26.21
N GLY A 415 -19.68 -5.32 -26.65
CA GLY A 415 -20.79 -5.89 -27.42
C GLY A 415 -22.10 -6.08 -26.65
N SER A 416 -22.05 -6.12 -25.33
CA SER A 416 -23.22 -5.88 -24.49
C SER A 416 -23.28 -4.38 -24.18
N SER A 417 -24.44 -3.88 -23.78
CA SER A 417 -24.71 -2.46 -23.56
C SER A 417 -23.94 -1.90 -22.34
N GLY A 418 -22.61 -2.04 -22.30
CA GLY A 418 -21.73 -1.59 -21.25
C GLY A 418 -21.38 -0.14 -21.48
N GLN A 419 -21.55 0.67 -20.46
CA GLN A 419 -21.50 2.12 -20.52
C GLN A 419 -20.19 2.68 -19.93
N GLY A 420 -19.51 1.89 -19.09
CA GLY A 420 -18.17 2.17 -18.58
C GLY A 420 -17.67 1.06 -17.65
N VAL A 421 -16.36 1.02 -17.44
CA VAL A 421 -15.68 0.13 -16.48
C VAL A 421 -14.85 0.98 -15.52
N TYR A 422 -14.92 0.68 -14.24
CA TYR A 422 -14.39 1.53 -13.17
C TYR A 422 -13.71 0.69 -12.09
N ALA A 423 -12.66 1.25 -11.49
CA ALA A 423 -11.96 0.65 -10.35
C ALA A 423 -11.37 1.74 -9.45
N GLY A 424 -11.04 1.39 -8.21
CA GLY A 424 -10.29 2.28 -7.31
C GLY A 424 -8.87 2.51 -7.82
N GLY A 425 -8.45 3.77 -7.94
CA GLY A 425 -7.07 4.16 -8.22
C GLY A 425 -6.25 4.33 -6.94
N GLU A 426 -4.93 4.40 -7.05
CA GLU A 426 -3.95 4.40 -5.93
C GLU A 426 -4.19 5.50 -4.87
N ASN A 427 -4.71 6.64 -5.32
CA ASN A 427 -4.89 7.85 -4.51
C ASN A 427 -6.28 7.95 -3.86
N TRP A 428 -6.99 6.84 -3.68
CA TRP A 428 -8.31 6.89 -3.05
C TRP A 428 -8.21 7.32 -1.58
N SER A 429 -9.08 8.23 -1.15
CA SER A 429 -9.30 8.59 0.25
C SER A 429 -10.68 8.11 0.69
N SER A 430 -10.82 7.70 1.95
CA SER A 430 -12.02 7.09 2.57
C SER A 430 -13.36 7.45 1.91
N LEU A 431 -14.17 6.45 1.57
CA LEU A 431 -15.48 6.64 0.95
C LEU A 431 -16.60 6.72 2.00
N GLY A 432 -17.50 7.69 1.80
CA GLY A 432 -18.67 7.94 2.63
C GLY A 432 -19.55 9.03 2.02
N GLY A 433 -20.11 8.79 0.84
CA GLY A 433 -21.02 9.72 0.16
C GLY A 433 -21.71 9.09 -1.05
N ASP A 434 -22.91 9.60 -1.39
CA ASP A 434 -23.59 9.29 -2.65
C ASP A 434 -22.69 9.68 -3.82
N ALA A 435 -22.47 8.76 -4.76
CA ALA A 435 -21.61 8.98 -5.91
C ALA A 435 -22.41 8.76 -7.21
N PHE A 436 -22.87 9.85 -7.81
CA PHE A 436 -23.41 9.85 -9.17
C PHE A 436 -22.26 9.62 -10.14
N ARG A 437 -22.38 8.65 -11.05
CA ARG A 437 -21.41 8.46 -12.13
C ARG A 437 -22.12 8.32 -13.45
N MET A 438 -21.86 9.26 -14.35
CA MET A 438 -22.19 9.10 -15.77
C MET A 438 -21.20 8.10 -16.38
N ALA A 439 -21.74 7.09 -17.03
CA ALA A 439 -21.13 6.42 -18.16
C ALA A 439 -20.40 7.42 -19.05
N THR A 440 -19.10 7.27 -19.34
CA THR A 440 -18.47 7.77 -20.60
C THR A 440 -16.94 7.70 -20.55
N TRP A 441 -16.29 6.56 -20.71
CA TRP A 441 -14.82 6.61 -20.89
C TRP A 441 -14.34 5.55 -21.91
N ASP A 442 -14.12 6.03 -23.14
CA ASP A 442 -13.46 5.38 -24.30
C ASP A 442 -14.10 4.11 -24.91
N LEU A 443 -15.43 4.09 -25.01
CA LEU A 443 -16.14 3.15 -25.87
C LEU A 443 -16.21 3.73 -27.29
N ASP A 444 -15.55 3.11 -28.27
CA ASP A 444 -15.96 3.32 -29.67
C ASP A 444 -17.35 2.70 -29.84
N ARG A 445 -18.39 3.54 -29.70
CA ARG A 445 -19.80 3.13 -29.84
C ARG A 445 -20.09 2.46 -31.19
N THR A 446 -19.26 2.68 -32.21
CA THR A 446 -19.40 2.13 -33.57
C THR A 446 -18.76 0.75 -33.68
N ALA A 447 -17.60 0.54 -33.06
CA ALA A 447 -16.86 -0.72 -33.09
C ALA A 447 -17.16 -1.64 -31.90
N MET A 448 -17.84 -1.13 -30.86
CA MET A 448 -18.07 -1.79 -29.57
C MET A 448 -16.78 -2.24 -28.88
N THR A 449 -15.63 -1.61 -29.19
CA THR A 449 -14.34 -1.89 -28.55
C THR A 449 -14.06 -0.82 -27.49
N GLY A 450 -13.72 -1.26 -26.28
CA GLY A 450 -13.26 -0.39 -25.19
C GLY A 450 -12.09 -1.06 -24.47
N LYS A 451 -11.08 -0.27 -24.13
CA LYS A 451 -10.01 -0.67 -23.22
C LYS A 451 -10.26 0.04 -21.88
N ILE A 452 -10.01 -0.65 -20.76
CA ILE A 452 -9.89 0.05 -19.48
C ILE A 452 -8.63 0.91 -19.58
N VAL A 453 -8.79 2.22 -19.77
CA VAL A 453 -7.67 3.16 -19.79
C VAL A 453 -7.57 3.75 -18.38
N LYS A 454 -6.40 3.62 -17.74
CA LYS A 454 -6.06 4.44 -16.56
C LYS A 454 -6.03 5.89 -17.06
N LYS A 455 -7.13 6.62 -16.86
CA LYS A 455 -7.17 8.06 -17.14
C LYS A 455 -6.57 8.78 -15.95
N ASP A 456 -5.51 9.53 -16.22
CA ASP A 456 -4.82 10.32 -15.21
C ASP A 456 -5.80 11.37 -14.63
N TRP A 457 -5.58 11.81 -13.39
CA TRP A 457 -6.35 12.89 -12.77
C TRP A 457 -6.35 14.17 -13.65
N TRP A 458 -5.36 14.34 -14.52
CA TRP A 458 -5.37 15.39 -15.55
C TRP A 458 -6.27 15.08 -16.74
N GLU A 459 -6.33 13.85 -17.25
CA GLU A 459 -7.17 13.54 -18.42
C GLU A 459 -8.66 13.62 -18.10
N THR A 460 -9.07 13.39 -16.85
CA THR A 460 -10.44 13.70 -16.45
C THR A 460 -10.72 15.19 -16.63
N ARG A 461 -9.79 16.08 -16.21
CA ARG A 461 -9.90 17.55 -16.19
C ARG A 461 -10.00 18.27 -17.56
N PHE A 462 -9.69 17.62 -18.68
CA PHE A 462 -9.68 18.24 -20.03
C PHE A 462 -10.64 17.60 -21.03
N VAL A 463 -11.52 16.71 -20.59
CA VAL A 463 -12.70 16.38 -21.38
C VAL A 463 -13.68 17.54 -21.26
N ASP A 464 -14.47 17.84 -22.30
CA ASP A 464 -15.55 18.83 -22.21
C ASP A 464 -16.52 18.40 -21.10
N TYR A 465 -16.30 18.94 -19.91
CA TYR A 465 -17.27 18.93 -18.83
C TYR A 465 -18.44 19.78 -19.28
N TRP A 466 -19.66 19.32 -18.98
CA TRP A 466 -20.86 20.03 -19.36
C TRP A 466 -20.99 21.34 -18.54
N GLY A 467 -20.21 21.49 -17.46
CA GLY A 467 -19.92 22.75 -16.77
C GLY A 467 -20.95 23.09 -15.69
N TRP A 468 -21.40 22.10 -14.91
CA TRP A 468 -22.56 22.22 -14.01
C TRP A 468 -22.17 22.14 -12.52
N SER A 469 -23.05 22.64 -11.65
CA SER A 469 -22.79 22.85 -10.22
C SER A 469 -22.65 21.56 -9.39
N GLU A 470 -23.12 20.42 -9.89
CA GLU A 470 -23.13 19.13 -9.20
C GLU A 470 -22.18 18.09 -9.82
N GLU A 471 -21.29 18.51 -10.73
CA GLU A 471 -20.21 17.64 -11.20
C GLU A 471 -19.30 17.23 -10.01
N PRO A 472 -18.74 16.00 -9.99
CA PRO A 472 -17.81 15.61 -8.94
C PRO A 472 -16.66 16.61 -8.91
N GLU A 473 -16.52 17.33 -7.79
CA GLU A 473 -15.36 18.17 -7.57
C GLU A 473 -14.14 17.26 -7.61
N VAL A 474 -13.20 17.54 -8.52
CA VAL A 474 -12.02 16.71 -8.67
C VAL A 474 -11.07 17.02 -7.51
N ILE A 475 -11.33 16.41 -6.35
CA ILE A 475 -10.54 16.56 -5.14
C ILE A 475 -9.24 15.74 -5.23
N GLY A 476 -8.10 16.43 -5.21
CA GLY A 476 -6.76 15.85 -5.21
C GLY A 476 -5.66 16.83 -5.61
N SER A 477 -4.45 16.66 -5.07
CA SER A 477 -3.25 17.39 -5.48
C SER A 477 -2.54 16.66 -6.63
N PRO A 478 -1.81 17.35 -7.54
CA PRO A 478 -0.96 16.68 -8.53
C PRO A 478 0.01 15.69 -7.87
N PRO A 479 0.26 14.51 -8.48
CA PRO A 479 1.30 13.59 -8.00
C PRO A 479 2.68 14.27 -7.98
N ASN A 480 3.50 13.95 -6.98
CA ASN A 480 4.82 14.56 -6.80
C ASN A 480 5.91 13.95 -7.72
N ASP A 481 5.60 12.90 -8.49
CA ASP A 481 6.51 11.99 -9.21
C ASP A 481 6.39 12.05 -10.75
N TRP A 482 6.12 13.24 -11.29
CA TRP A 482 5.89 13.45 -12.73
C TRP A 482 7.12 13.10 -13.64
N PRO A 483 6.95 12.36 -14.75
CA PRO A 483 8.06 12.00 -15.66
C PRO A 483 8.50 13.14 -16.59
N ASP A 484 9.81 13.25 -16.84
CA ASP A 484 10.34 14.21 -17.83
C ASP A 484 9.82 13.91 -19.25
N PRO A 485 9.51 14.93 -20.06
CA PRO A 485 8.96 14.73 -21.40
C PRO A 485 9.96 13.97 -22.30
N PRO A 486 9.46 13.09 -23.20
CA PRO A 486 10.29 12.17 -23.94
C PRO A 486 11.15 12.91 -24.98
N GLY A 487 12.47 12.90 -24.75
CA GLY A 487 13.51 12.92 -25.77
C GLY A 487 13.30 13.81 -27.00
N GLY A 488 13.31 15.12 -26.82
CA GLY A 488 13.39 16.11 -27.91
C GLY A 488 13.98 17.41 -27.38
N ALA A 489 14.89 18.03 -28.15
CA ALA A 489 15.71 19.16 -27.70
C ALA A 489 14.94 20.19 -26.85
N MET A 490 15.23 20.20 -25.55
CA MET A 490 14.71 21.20 -24.62
C MET A 490 15.39 22.53 -24.94
N ALA A 491 14.66 23.44 -25.58
CA ALA A 491 15.06 24.84 -25.65
C ALA A 491 14.74 25.50 -24.30
N MET A 492 15.65 25.37 -23.33
CA MET A 492 15.62 26.16 -22.10
C MET A 492 16.09 27.57 -22.43
N ALA A 493 15.16 28.52 -22.49
CA ALA A 493 15.44 29.94 -22.68
C ALA A 493 15.29 30.69 -21.35
N THR A 494 16.30 31.45 -20.95
CA THR A 494 16.33 32.27 -19.73
C THR A 494 16.61 33.72 -20.12
N PHE A 495 15.76 34.67 -19.72
CA PHE A 495 16.00 36.09 -19.96
C PHE A 495 15.40 36.97 -18.86
N SER A 496 15.96 38.16 -18.66
CA SER A 496 15.44 39.21 -17.77
C SER A 496 15.30 40.49 -18.60
N ASN A 497 14.34 41.37 -18.32
CA ASN A 497 14.60 42.78 -18.63
C ASN A 497 13.89 43.82 -17.77
N ALA A 498 14.64 44.91 -17.59
CA ALA A 498 14.30 46.16 -16.94
C ALA A 498 13.29 46.97 -17.75
N ASP A 499 12.58 47.87 -17.06
CA ASP A 499 11.72 48.94 -17.58
C ASP A 499 10.26 48.56 -17.90
N LEU A 500 9.39 48.52 -16.88
CA LEU A 500 7.98 48.91 -17.02
C LEU A 500 7.50 49.64 -15.75
N ASP A 501 7.51 50.97 -15.86
CA ASP A 501 6.90 51.92 -14.94
C ASP A 501 5.39 52.07 -15.29
N ILE A 502 4.58 52.48 -14.30
CA ILE A 502 3.18 53.02 -14.34
C ILE A 502 2.13 52.22 -13.52
N VAL A 503 1.98 52.65 -12.25
CA VAL A 503 0.78 52.89 -11.39
C VAL A 503 -0.58 52.30 -11.81
N ASN A 504 -1.44 51.68 -10.98
CA ASN A 504 -1.68 51.78 -9.53
C ASN A 504 -2.50 50.52 -9.09
N HIS A 505 -2.03 49.79 -8.06
CA HIS A 505 -2.60 48.54 -7.50
C HIS A 505 -2.59 47.32 -8.44
N MET A 506 -1.39 46.85 -8.78
CA MET A 506 -1.16 45.50 -9.33
C MET A 506 -0.10 44.82 -8.47
N VAL A 507 -0.28 43.54 -8.17
CA VAL A 507 0.77 42.70 -7.57
C VAL A 507 1.83 42.53 -8.65
N TYR A 508 2.91 43.30 -8.56
CA TYR A 508 4.03 43.20 -9.49
C TYR A 508 4.80 41.91 -9.22
N MET A 509 4.58 40.91 -10.06
CA MET A 509 5.53 39.82 -10.24
C MET A 509 6.18 39.95 -11.62
N PRO A 510 7.52 40.05 -11.72
CA PRO A 510 8.19 40.09 -13.01
C PRO A 510 7.96 38.76 -13.74
N ILE A 511 7.11 38.77 -14.75
CA ILE A 511 6.83 37.60 -15.58
C ILE A 511 7.62 37.72 -16.88
N ILE A 512 8.46 36.72 -17.11
CA ILE A 512 9.34 36.61 -18.27
C ILE A 512 8.63 35.75 -19.32
N LEU A 513 8.32 36.32 -20.48
CA LEU A 513 7.80 35.57 -21.62
C LEU A 513 8.68 35.81 -22.86
N GLY A 514 9.07 34.72 -23.52
CA GLY A 514 9.85 34.73 -24.75
C GLY A 514 9.47 33.55 -25.65
N SER A 515 9.65 33.75 -26.96
CA SER A 515 9.46 32.72 -27.99
C SER A 515 10.79 32.41 -28.69
N VAL A 516 10.97 31.15 -29.12
CA VAL A 516 12.14 30.76 -29.92
C VAL A 516 11.94 31.30 -31.34
N SER A 517 12.90 32.04 -31.86
CA SER A 517 12.83 32.48 -33.25
C SER A 517 12.91 31.27 -34.18
N GLY A 518 11.80 30.94 -34.85
CA GLY A 518 11.66 29.76 -35.69
C GLY A 518 10.86 28.61 -35.08
N SER A 519 10.37 28.69 -33.83
CA SER A 519 9.40 27.72 -33.32
C SER A 519 8.02 27.91 -33.99
N THR A 520 7.33 26.81 -34.19
CA THR A 520 5.95 26.77 -34.72
C THR A 520 4.93 27.35 -33.75
N ILE A 521 5.32 27.61 -32.50
CA ILE A 521 4.58 28.35 -31.48
C ILE A 521 5.40 29.51 -30.94
N GLN A 522 4.77 30.67 -30.82
CA GLN A 522 5.37 31.86 -30.22
C GLN A 522 4.44 32.49 -29.19
N PHE A 523 4.93 32.69 -27.97
CA PHE A 523 4.29 33.56 -27.01
C PHE A 523 4.51 35.03 -27.38
N GLY A 524 3.40 35.78 -27.40
CA GLY A 524 3.36 37.23 -27.53
C GLY A 524 3.40 37.90 -26.16
N ARG A 525 2.67 39.01 -26.02
CA ARG A 525 2.59 39.78 -24.76
C ARG A 525 1.63 39.13 -23.75
N VAL A 526 1.85 39.42 -22.46
CA VAL A 526 0.80 39.32 -21.44
C VAL A 526 -0.26 40.37 -21.79
N VAL A 527 -1.51 39.91 -21.92
CA VAL A 527 -2.69 40.72 -22.22
C VAL A 527 -3.29 41.25 -20.92
N ALA A 528 -3.32 40.43 -19.87
CA ALA A 528 -3.77 40.81 -18.53
C ALA A 528 -3.19 39.84 -17.49
N ASP A 529 -2.98 40.35 -16.29
CA ASP A 529 -2.76 39.60 -15.06
C ASP A 529 -3.68 40.16 -13.97
N TYR A 530 -4.44 39.29 -13.32
CA TYR A 530 -5.32 39.71 -12.24
C TYR A 530 -5.57 38.58 -11.26
N PRO A 531 -5.72 38.92 -9.97
CA PRO A 531 -6.15 37.95 -8.98
C PRO A 531 -7.66 37.68 -9.06
N VAL A 532 -8.09 36.50 -8.63
CA VAL A 532 -9.49 36.11 -8.49
C VAL A 532 -9.70 35.59 -7.07
N ASP A 533 -10.69 36.16 -6.40
CA ASP A 533 -11.26 35.74 -5.12
C ASP A 533 -12.58 35.05 -5.45
N LEU A 534 -12.66 33.73 -5.28
CA LEU A 534 -13.81 32.91 -5.65
C LEU A 534 -14.81 32.75 -4.51
N ASP A 535 -14.37 32.91 -3.27
CA ASP A 535 -15.21 32.75 -2.08
C ASP A 535 -15.56 34.08 -1.37
N ASP A 536 -15.12 35.20 -1.94
CA ASP A 536 -15.32 36.58 -1.45
C ASP A 536 -14.78 36.77 -0.01
N ASP A 537 -13.77 35.99 0.40
CA ASP A 537 -13.16 36.09 1.73
C ASP A 537 -12.16 37.25 1.87
N GLY A 538 -11.86 37.93 0.76
CA GLY A 538 -10.92 39.03 0.67
C GLY A 538 -9.47 38.60 0.44
N ARG A 539 -9.23 37.32 0.13
CA ARG A 539 -7.96 36.74 -0.30
C ARG A 539 -8.09 36.24 -1.73
N PHE A 540 -6.95 35.99 -2.38
CA PHE A 540 -6.95 35.56 -3.77
C PHE A 540 -6.71 34.06 -3.84
N ASP A 541 -7.66 33.32 -4.39
CA ASP A 541 -7.55 31.88 -4.63
C ASP A 541 -6.74 31.58 -5.89
N GLN A 542 -6.83 32.47 -6.88
CA GLN A 542 -6.21 32.27 -8.18
C GLN A 542 -5.50 33.51 -8.68
N LEU A 543 -4.41 33.28 -9.39
CA LEU A 543 -3.73 34.29 -10.20
C LEU A 543 -3.94 33.96 -11.67
N THR A 544 -4.72 34.79 -12.37
CA THR A 544 -5.07 34.57 -13.77
C THR A 544 -4.13 35.33 -14.69
N PHE A 545 -3.63 34.66 -15.73
CA PHE A 545 -2.85 35.27 -16.81
C PHE A 545 -3.54 35.08 -18.14
N GLN A 546 -3.67 36.16 -18.89
CA GLN A 546 -4.05 36.12 -20.30
C GLN A 546 -2.81 36.38 -21.14
N ILE A 547 -2.42 35.43 -21.99
CA ILE A 547 -1.20 35.54 -22.81
C ILE A 547 -1.58 35.36 -24.27
N GLN A 548 -1.02 36.20 -25.14
CA GLN A 548 -1.17 36.02 -26.57
C GLN A 548 -0.31 34.83 -27.05
N VAL A 549 -0.89 33.90 -27.80
CA VAL A 549 -0.16 32.79 -28.43
C VAL A 549 -0.35 32.86 -29.95
N ASN A 550 0.76 32.81 -30.69
CA ASN A 550 0.77 32.73 -32.14
C ASN A 550 1.24 31.34 -32.56
N VAL A 551 0.39 30.62 -33.29
CA VAL A 551 0.66 29.25 -33.75
C VAL A 551 0.75 29.25 -35.28
N ALA A 552 1.89 28.81 -35.82
CA ALA A 552 2.17 28.82 -37.26
C ALA A 552 1.86 27.47 -37.96
N GLN A 553 1.69 26.39 -37.20
CA GLN A 553 1.37 25.05 -37.73
C GLN A 553 0.24 24.42 -36.92
N ALA A 554 -0.72 23.76 -37.57
CA ALA A 554 -1.75 23.00 -36.87
C ALA A 554 -1.15 21.77 -36.17
N GLY A 555 -1.58 21.49 -34.94
CA GLY A 555 -1.12 20.36 -34.13
C GLY A 555 -1.47 20.55 -32.66
N ASP A 556 -1.17 19.54 -31.86
CA ASP A 556 -1.36 19.57 -30.41
C ASP A 556 -0.10 20.10 -29.73
N TYR A 557 -0.27 21.00 -28.78
CA TYR A 557 0.82 21.71 -28.13
C TYR A 557 0.63 21.74 -26.63
N TRP A 558 1.75 21.70 -25.91
CA TRP A 558 1.79 21.58 -24.46
C TRP A 558 2.57 22.77 -23.90
N PHE A 559 2.08 23.33 -22.80
CA PHE A 559 2.74 24.44 -22.10
C PHE A 559 3.11 24.01 -20.69
N ARG A 560 4.36 24.22 -20.31
CA ARG A 560 4.84 24.05 -18.94
C ARG A 560 5.37 25.38 -18.45
N GLY A 561 4.81 25.89 -17.36
CA GLY A 561 5.30 27.07 -16.65
C GLY A 561 5.73 26.69 -15.24
N ARG A 562 6.66 27.46 -14.67
CA ARG A 562 6.96 27.42 -13.23
C ARG A 562 6.87 28.85 -12.71
N LEU A 563 6.04 29.08 -11.70
CA LEU A 563 6.11 30.30 -10.91
C LEU A 563 7.39 30.25 -10.07
N ALA A 564 8.35 31.12 -10.39
CA ALA A 564 9.56 31.29 -9.61
C ALA A 564 9.41 32.53 -8.74
N GLY A 565 8.98 32.34 -7.49
CA GLY A 565 8.88 33.39 -6.48
C GLY A 565 9.45 32.90 -5.15
N GLY A 566 10.43 33.62 -4.60
CA GLY A 566 11.07 33.34 -3.31
C GLY A 566 10.41 34.05 -2.14
N PHE A 567 9.08 34.19 -2.12
CA PHE A 567 8.38 34.80 -1.01
C PHE A 567 7.24 33.90 -0.54
N SER A 568 7.47 33.34 0.64
CA SER A 568 6.49 32.71 1.51
C SER A 568 5.51 33.75 2.07
N GLU A 569 4.34 33.24 2.48
CA GLU A 569 3.25 33.88 3.25
C GLU A 569 2.20 34.59 2.37
N ALA A 570 0.90 34.27 2.44
CA ALA A 570 0.11 33.60 3.48
C ALA A 570 -1.00 32.72 2.90
#